data_AF-A0A2A4PFJ2-F1
#
_entry.id   AF-A0A2A4PFJ2-F1
#
_cell.length_a   1.000
_cell.length_b   1.000
_cell.length_c   1.000
_cell.angle_alpha   90.00
_cell.angle_beta   90.00
_cell.angle_gamma   90.00
#
_symmetry.space_group_name_H-M   'P 1'
#
loop_
_entity.id
_entity.type
_entity.pdbx_description
1 polymer ?
#
loop_
_entity_poly.entity_id
_entity_poly.type
_entity_poly.pdbx_seq_one_letter_code
_entity_poly.pdbx_strand_id
1 'polypeptide(L)'
;MDTFDPVKYSLEENQFFLDHLGESPVVALGAELPVHVSPAVVQEVLGEVYSREEIKQHRGTTWAGIGAVIQAAKTYLDETEKWRLLSSKKGAPRFPSLYAWDGRGRPHRGGVGSDAAQVTTYLLKDGKRERFALELDGSMLTAFTPTWIKAEEPLPEDCTVNMEQGIITCPVDGWSTNFNAESRSAFNLARARVARHCRASKDVRVQEFGRKVFG
;
A
#
# COMPACT_ATOMS: atom_id res chain seq x y z
N MET A 1 5.09 15.24 -15.63
CA MET A 1 4.00 14.41 -15.06
C MET A 1 4.63 13.43 -14.09
N ASP A 2 4.27 13.45 -12.81
CA ASP A 2 4.98 12.64 -11.79
C ASP A 2 4.28 11.28 -11.54
N THR A 3 3.02 11.17 -11.98
CA THR A 3 2.18 9.99 -11.78
C THR A 3 1.38 9.72 -13.04
N PHE A 4 1.42 8.48 -13.53
CA PHE A 4 0.55 7.99 -14.59
C PHE A 4 -0.71 7.39 -13.98
N ASP A 5 -1.87 7.95 -14.28
CA ASP A 5 -3.16 7.49 -13.76
C ASP A 5 -4.11 7.13 -14.90
N PRO A 6 -4.30 5.83 -15.21
CA PRO A 6 -5.10 5.40 -16.36
C PRO A 6 -6.58 5.79 -16.24
N VAL A 7 -7.06 6.07 -15.02
CA VAL A 7 -8.47 6.47 -14.76
C VAL A 7 -8.80 7.84 -15.36
N LYS A 8 -7.78 8.70 -15.57
CA LYS A 8 -7.96 10.05 -16.12
C LYS A 8 -8.14 10.06 -17.64
N TYR A 9 -7.81 8.96 -18.31
CA TYR A 9 -7.85 8.83 -19.75
C TYR A 9 -9.04 7.98 -20.19
N SER A 10 -9.49 8.17 -21.44
CA SER A 10 -10.54 7.33 -22.02
C SER A 10 -10.08 5.88 -22.18
N LEU A 11 -11.02 4.95 -22.42
CA LEU A 11 -10.66 3.55 -22.67
C LEU A 11 -9.89 3.42 -23.98
N GLU A 12 -10.26 4.24 -24.96
CA GLU A 12 -9.62 4.33 -26.27
C GLU A 12 -8.19 4.89 -26.16
N GLU A 13 -7.98 5.91 -25.32
CA GLU A 13 -6.64 6.46 -25.04
C GLU A 13 -5.76 5.44 -24.33
N ASN A 14 -6.28 4.75 -23.31
CA ASN A 14 -5.53 3.70 -22.62
C ASN A 14 -5.17 2.54 -23.56
N GLN A 15 -6.08 2.16 -24.46
CA GLN A 15 -5.81 1.14 -25.48
C GLN A 15 -4.74 1.62 -26.47
N PHE A 16 -4.82 2.87 -26.92
CA PHE A 16 -3.83 3.48 -27.81
C PHE A 16 -2.43 3.49 -27.17
N PHE A 17 -2.34 3.77 -25.87
CA PHE A 17 -1.06 3.71 -25.16
C PHE A 17 -0.46 2.31 -25.16
N LEU A 18 -1.25 1.24 -25.08
CA LEU A 18 -0.71 -0.13 -25.09
C LEU A 18 0.06 -0.46 -26.37
N ASP A 19 -0.36 0.11 -27.50
CA ASP A 19 0.21 -0.18 -28.81
C ASP A 19 1.40 0.75 -29.14
N HIS A 20 1.41 1.97 -28.60
CA HIS A 20 2.37 3.03 -28.96
C HIS A 20 3.33 3.46 -27.84
N LEU A 21 3.26 2.85 -26.65
CA LEU A 21 4.15 3.17 -25.53
C LEU A 21 5.62 2.84 -25.88
N GLY A 22 6.46 3.88 -25.89
CA GLY A 22 7.89 3.79 -26.25
C GLY A 22 8.21 4.38 -27.62
N GLU A 23 7.20 4.69 -28.43
CA GLU A 23 7.37 5.47 -29.66
C GLU A 23 7.46 6.97 -29.35
N SER A 24 8.10 7.71 -30.26
CA SER A 24 8.06 9.17 -30.19
C SER A 24 6.62 9.66 -30.47
N PRO A 25 6.13 10.70 -29.78
CA PRO A 25 4.80 11.26 -30.03
C PRO A 25 4.55 11.62 -31.49
N VAL A 26 5.60 12.07 -32.19
CA VAL A 26 5.50 12.45 -33.61
C VAL A 26 5.19 11.25 -34.49
N VAL A 27 5.73 10.07 -34.14
CA VAL A 27 5.49 8.82 -34.86
C VAL A 27 4.08 8.32 -34.57
N ALA A 28 3.67 8.29 -33.30
CA ALA A 28 2.34 7.83 -32.89
C ALA A 28 1.21 8.72 -33.44
N LEU A 29 1.42 10.04 -33.49
CA LEU A 29 0.46 11.01 -34.06
C LEU A 29 0.49 11.07 -35.60
N GLY A 30 1.45 10.40 -36.24
CA GLY A 30 1.54 10.33 -37.70
C GLY A 30 0.48 9.41 -38.33
N ALA A 31 -0.13 8.52 -37.54
CA ALA A 31 -1.22 7.64 -37.96
C ALA A 31 -2.60 8.32 -37.77
N GLU A 32 -3.62 7.84 -38.48
CA GLU A 32 -5.01 8.26 -38.20
C GLU A 32 -5.39 7.91 -36.76
N LEU A 33 -5.78 8.92 -35.99
CA LEU A 33 -6.13 8.73 -34.58
C LEU A 33 -7.51 8.07 -34.44
N PRO A 34 -7.65 7.08 -33.53
CA PRO A 34 -8.94 6.50 -33.23
C PRO A 34 -9.93 7.53 -32.68
N VAL A 35 -11.22 7.25 -32.85
CA VAL A 35 -12.30 8.07 -32.30
C VAL A 35 -12.15 8.14 -30.77
N HIS A 36 -12.28 9.35 -30.21
CA HIS A 36 -12.12 9.63 -28.77
C HIS A 36 -10.69 9.58 -28.21
N VAL A 37 -9.67 9.57 -29.07
CA VAL A 37 -8.26 9.78 -28.66
C VAL A 37 -7.87 11.24 -28.88
N SER A 38 -7.48 11.94 -27.81
CA SER A 38 -7.03 13.33 -27.90
C SER A 38 -5.56 13.43 -28.29
N PRO A 39 -5.20 14.15 -29.38
CA PRO A 39 -3.81 14.33 -29.78
C PRO A 39 -2.94 14.98 -28.70
N ALA A 40 -3.51 15.94 -27.94
CA ALA A 40 -2.80 16.65 -26.89
C ALA A 40 -2.43 15.72 -25.72
N VAL A 41 -3.35 14.82 -25.35
CA VAL A 41 -3.13 13.84 -24.28
C VAL A 41 -2.07 12.83 -24.71
N VAL A 42 -2.14 12.36 -25.96
CA VAL A 42 -1.12 11.46 -26.53
C VAL A 42 0.26 12.12 -26.52
N GLN A 43 0.35 13.38 -26.93
CA GLN A 43 1.61 14.12 -26.94
C GLN A 43 2.19 14.29 -25.53
N GLU A 44 1.35 14.60 -24.55
CA GLU A 44 1.75 14.73 -23.15
C GLU A 44 2.26 13.40 -22.60
N VAL A 45 1.45 12.34 -22.67
CA VAL A 45 1.76 11.05 -22.05
C VAL A 45 2.94 10.36 -22.74
N LEU A 46 2.91 10.22 -24.07
CA LEU A 46 4.00 9.56 -24.80
C LEU A 46 5.28 10.38 -24.76
N GLY A 47 5.19 11.72 -24.82
CA GLY A 47 6.37 12.58 -24.80
C GLY A 47 7.12 12.47 -23.49
N GLU A 48 6.37 12.35 -22.41
CA GLU A 48 6.88 12.28 -21.05
C GLU A 48 7.44 10.88 -20.70
N VAL A 49 6.84 9.82 -21.25
CA VAL A 49 7.39 8.45 -21.20
C VAL A 49 8.66 8.35 -22.04
N TYR A 50 8.66 8.90 -23.25
CA TYR A 50 9.80 8.88 -24.17
C TYR A 50 11.00 9.66 -23.59
N SER A 51 10.76 10.87 -23.11
CA SER A 51 11.76 11.72 -22.43
C SER A 51 12.41 11.00 -21.25
N ARG A 52 11.62 10.29 -20.43
CA ARG A 52 12.17 9.50 -19.30
C ARG A 52 13.04 8.34 -19.75
N GLU A 53 12.65 7.63 -20.80
CA GLU A 53 13.47 6.54 -21.33
C GLU A 53 14.78 7.07 -21.91
N GLU A 54 14.78 8.21 -22.60
CA GLU A 54 16.01 8.89 -23.06
C GLU A 54 16.90 9.32 -21.87
N ILE A 55 16.31 9.94 -20.84
CA ILE A 55 17.05 10.35 -19.63
C ILE A 55 17.69 9.14 -18.95
N LYS A 56 16.98 8.01 -18.86
CA LYS A 56 17.51 6.76 -18.31
C LYS A 56 18.68 6.24 -19.16
N GLN A 57 18.57 6.25 -20.49
CA GLN A 57 19.64 5.82 -21.38
C GLN A 57 20.90 6.70 -21.26
N HIS A 58 20.74 8.03 -21.10
CA HIS A 58 21.86 8.96 -21.07
C HIS A 58 22.44 9.24 -19.68
N ARG A 59 21.64 9.18 -18.62
CA ARG A 59 22.03 9.57 -17.24
C ARG A 59 21.93 8.43 -16.22
N GLY A 60 21.36 7.28 -16.59
CA GLY A 60 21.20 6.14 -15.68
C GLY A 60 20.16 6.36 -14.58
N THR A 61 19.26 7.34 -14.74
CA THR A 61 18.22 7.64 -13.74
C THR A 61 17.21 6.49 -13.63
N THR A 62 16.87 6.11 -12.41
CA THR A 62 15.84 5.10 -12.12
C THR A 62 14.44 5.70 -12.20
N TRP A 63 13.56 5.06 -12.97
CA TRP A 63 12.15 5.39 -13.08
C TRP A 63 11.33 4.09 -13.22
N ALA A 64 10.00 4.17 -13.12
CA ALA A 64 9.11 3.00 -13.11
C ALA A 64 9.27 2.10 -14.36
N GLY A 65 9.64 2.69 -15.49
CA GLY A 65 9.85 1.98 -16.75
C GLY A 65 8.58 1.81 -17.57
N ILE A 66 8.74 1.67 -18.88
CA ILE A 66 7.64 1.52 -19.85
C ILE A 66 6.76 0.31 -19.49
N GLY A 67 7.38 -0.80 -19.07
CA GLY A 67 6.65 -2.02 -18.70
C GLY A 67 5.66 -1.81 -17.55
N ALA A 68 6.00 -0.97 -16.56
CA ALA A 68 5.09 -0.65 -15.46
C ALA A 68 3.90 0.19 -15.93
N VAL A 69 4.12 1.15 -16.82
CA VAL A 69 3.05 1.97 -17.43
C VAL A 69 2.09 1.11 -18.25
N ILE A 70 2.64 0.21 -19.08
CA ILE A 70 1.85 -0.78 -19.84
C ILE A 70 1.02 -1.64 -18.88
N GLN A 71 1.63 -2.13 -17.80
CA GLN A 71 0.92 -2.97 -16.84
C GLN A 71 -0.21 -2.21 -16.13
N ALA A 72 0.01 -0.94 -15.77
CA ALA A 72 -1.01 -0.10 -15.14
C ALA A 72 -2.21 0.12 -16.09
N ALA A 73 -1.96 0.47 -17.35
CA ALA A 73 -3.00 0.63 -18.37
C ALA A 73 -3.76 -0.68 -18.63
N LYS A 74 -3.06 -1.82 -18.76
CA LYS A 74 -3.69 -3.15 -18.91
C LYS A 74 -4.58 -3.50 -17.73
N THR A 75 -4.09 -3.27 -16.52
CA THR A 75 -4.82 -3.58 -15.29
C THR A 75 -6.13 -2.79 -15.23
N TYR A 76 -6.11 -1.52 -15.63
CA TYR A 76 -7.31 -0.70 -15.70
C TYR A 76 -8.33 -1.21 -16.74
N LEU A 77 -7.87 -1.57 -17.94
CA LEU A 77 -8.75 -2.10 -18.98
C LEU A 77 -9.36 -3.46 -18.58
N ASP A 78 -8.55 -4.36 -18.02
CA ASP A 78 -8.99 -5.67 -17.55
C ASP A 78 -10.02 -5.56 -16.43
N GLU A 79 -9.79 -4.68 -15.45
CA GLU A 79 -10.74 -4.43 -14.36
C GLU A 79 -12.04 -3.80 -14.87
N THR A 80 -11.95 -2.88 -15.82
CA THR A 80 -13.13 -2.25 -16.42
C THR A 80 -14.01 -3.27 -17.14
N GLU A 81 -13.41 -4.20 -17.89
CA GLU A 81 -14.16 -5.28 -18.54
C GLU A 81 -14.77 -6.25 -17.50
N LYS A 82 -14.04 -6.59 -16.43
CA LYS A 82 -14.61 -7.36 -15.31
C LYS A 82 -15.84 -6.68 -14.72
N TRP A 83 -15.79 -5.37 -14.48
CA TRP A 83 -16.91 -4.61 -13.93
C TRP A 83 -18.10 -4.54 -14.87
N ARG A 84 -17.85 -4.42 -16.18
CA ARG A 84 -18.89 -4.52 -17.21
C ARG A 84 -19.58 -5.87 -17.15
N LEU A 85 -18.84 -6.97 -17.04
CA LEU A 85 -19.40 -8.32 -16.89
C LEU A 85 -20.16 -8.48 -15.57
N LEU A 86 -19.66 -7.92 -14.47
CA LEU A 86 -20.33 -7.96 -13.17
C LEU A 86 -21.63 -7.17 -13.14
N SER A 87 -21.74 -6.08 -13.90
CA SER A 87 -22.96 -5.27 -14.01
C SER A 87 -24.18 -6.07 -14.48
N SER A 88 -23.97 -7.22 -15.12
CA SER A 88 -25.05 -8.12 -15.56
C SER A 88 -25.59 -9.03 -14.44
N LYS A 89 -24.86 -9.17 -13.32
CA LYS A 89 -25.23 -10.06 -12.20
C LYS A 89 -26.03 -9.32 -11.14
N LYS A 90 -27.23 -9.82 -10.84
CA LYS A 90 -28.14 -9.25 -9.84
C LYS A 90 -27.52 -9.32 -8.43
N GLY A 91 -27.35 -8.16 -7.79
CA GLY A 91 -26.88 -8.04 -6.40
C GLY A 91 -25.38 -7.76 -6.23
N ALA A 92 -24.59 -7.78 -7.30
CA ALA A 92 -23.19 -7.36 -7.26
C ALA A 92 -23.05 -5.86 -7.57
N PRO A 93 -22.22 -5.10 -6.81
CA PRO A 93 -21.94 -3.72 -7.16
C PRO A 93 -21.17 -3.65 -8.49
N ARG A 94 -21.56 -2.74 -9.37
CA ARG A 94 -20.89 -2.55 -10.67
C ARG A 94 -19.42 -2.18 -10.51
N PHE A 95 -19.12 -1.29 -9.55
CA PHE A 95 -17.76 -0.84 -9.24
C PHE A 95 -17.43 -1.20 -7.78
N PRO A 96 -16.79 -2.35 -7.53
CA PRO A 96 -16.51 -2.84 -6.18
C PRO A 96 -15.72 -1.87 -5.29
N SER A 97 -14.86 -1.05 -5.89
CA SER A 97 -14.01 -0.09 -5.17
C SER A 97 -14.79 1.06 -4.52
N LEU A 98 -15.96 1.43 -5.07
CA LEU A 98 -16.86 2.45 -4.49
C LEU A 98 -17.63 1.95 -3.25
N TYR A 99 -17.50 0.67 -2.91
CA TYR A 99 -18.21 0.06 -1.79
C TYR A 99 -17.22 -0.39 -0.73
N ALA A 100 -17.55 -0.14 0.54
CA ALA A 100 -16.94 -0.82 1.66
C ALA A 100 -17.65 -2.16 1.89
N TRP A 101 -16.90 -3.17 2.31
CA TRP A 101 -17.42 -4.51 2.56
C TRP A 101 -17.46 -4.75 4.06
N ASP A 102 -18.62 -5.17 4.58
CA ASP A 102 -18.73 -5.54 6.00
C ASP A 102 -18.06 -6.90 6.28
N GLY A 103 -17.92 -7.26 7.56
CA GLY A 103 -17.38 -8.57 7.97
C GLY A 103 -18.23 -9.78 7.55
N ARG A 104 -19.37 -9.56 6.90
CA ARG A 104 -20.28 -10.58 6.35
C ARG A 104 -20.32 -10.56 4.81
N GLY A 105 -19.46 -9.75 4.15
CA GLY A 105 -19.37 -9.64 2.70
C GLY A 105 -20.48 -8.83 2.03
N ARG A 106 -21.21 -7.97 2.75
CA ARG A 106 -22.24 -7.09 2.20
C ARG A 106 -21.63 -5.74 1.77
N PRO A 107 -21.93 -5.26 0.55
CA PRO A 107 -21.37 -4.01 0.05
C PRO A 107 -22.19 -2.79 0.49
N HIS A 108 -21.52 -1.77 1.00
CA HIS A 108 -22.08 -0.48 1.39
C HIS A 108 -21.37 0.65 0.63
N ARG A 109 -22.10 1.45 -0.13
CA ARG A 109 -21.51 2.53 -0.93
C ARG A 109 -20.96 3.63 -0.02
N GLY A 110 -19.74 4.09 -0.29
CA GLY A 110 -19.17 5.27 0.40
C GLY A 110 -18.74 5.04 1.85
N GLY A 111 -18.35 3.82 2.22
CA GLY A 111 -17.81 3.52 3.55
C GLY A 111 -16.32 3.84 3.71
N VAL A 112 -15.79 3.66 4.92
CA VAL A 112 -14.37 3.87 5.23
C VAL A 112 -13.50 2.97 4.34
N GLY A 113 -12.54 3.58 3.63
CA GLY A 113 -11.65 2.89 2.70
C GLY A 113 -12.23 2.67 1.30
N SER A 114 -13.48 3.07 1.02
CA SER A 114 -14.03 3.08 -0.35
C SER A 114 -13.61 4.31 -1.13
N ASP A 115 -13.54 4.18 -2.46
CA ASP A 115 -13.24 5.33 -3.32
C ASP A 115 -14.41 6.31 -3.31
N ALA A 116 -14.08 7.61 -3.36
CA ALA A 116 -15.06 8.67 -3.37
C ALA A 116 -15.36 9.11 -4.81
N ALA A 117 -16.61 8.94 -5.24
CA ALA A 117 -17.19 9.37 -6.52
C ALA A 117 -16.60 8.75 -7.80
N GLN A 118 -15.29 8.53 -7.89
CA GLN A 118 -14.57 7.95 -9.02
C GLN A 118 -13.84 6.67 -8.59
N VAL A 119 -13.63 5.76 -9.53
CA VAL A 119 -12.93 4.50 -9.28
C VAL A 119 -11.44 4.71 -9.45
N THR A 120 -10.69 4.75 -8.35
CA THR A 120 -9.23 5.01 -8.33
C THR A 120 -8.43 3.80 -7.83
N THR A 121 -9.11 2.80 -7.25
CA THR A 121 -8.51 1.56 -6.77
C THR A 121 -9.14 0.31 -7.41
N TYR A 122 -8.36 -0.77 -7.47
CA TYR A 122 -8.84 -2.13 -7.75
C TYR A 122 -8.63 -3.05 -6.56
N LEU A 123 -9.37 -4.16 -6.53
CA LEU A 123 -9.32 -5.15 -5.46
C LEU A 123 -8.47 -6.35 -5.90
N LEU A 124 -7.45 -6.67 -5.10
CA LEU A 124 -6.69 -7.89 -5.22
C LEU A 124 -7.49 -9.10 -4.71
N LYS A 125 -7.00 -10.31 -5.00
CA LYS A 125 -7.63 -11.58 -4.58
C LYS A 125 -7.75 -11.73 -3.06
N ASP A 126 -6.86 -11.10 -2.31
CA ASP A 126 -6.86 -11.07 -0.84
C ASP A 126 -7.81 -10.00 -0.27
N GLY A 127 -8.51 -9.26 -1.13
CA GLY A 127 -9.42 -8.18 -0.74
C GLY A 127 -8.70 -6.87 -0.42
N LYS A 128 -7.37 -6.79 -0.56
CA LYS A 128 -6.65 -5.52 -0.45
C LYS A 128 -6.92 -4.64 -1.64
N ARG A 129 -6.84 -3.33 -1.41
CA ARG A 129 -7.01 -2.30 -2.43
C ARG A 129 -5.65 -1.81 -2.88
N GLU A 130 -5.47 -1.71 -4.18
CA GLU A 130 -4.31 -1.06 -4.80
C GLU A 130 -4.78 0.06 -5.72
N ARG A 131 -3.96 1.11 -5.84
CA ARG A 131 -4.25 2.26 -6.71
C ARG A 131 -3.90 1.90 -8.15
N PHE A 132 -4.70 2.39 -9.09
CA PHE A 132 -4.32 2.35 -10.51
C PHE A 132 -3.18 3.32 -10.84
N ALA A 133 -3.11 4.42 -10.10
CA ALA A 133 -2.08 5.45 -10.28
C ALA A 133 -0.70 4.89 -9.97
N LEU A 134 0.20 5.03 -10.94
CA LEU A 134 1.60 4.62 -10.90
C LEU A 134 2.49 5.85 -10.76
N GLU A 135 3.29 5.91 -9.70
CA GLU A 135 4.36 6.91 -9.58
C GLU A 135 5.46 6.60 -10.60
N LEU A 136 5.80 7.59 -11.44
CA LEU A 136 6.76 7.38 -12.53
C LEU A 136 8.19 7.55 -12.09
N ASP A 137 8.42 8.47 -11.16
CA ASP A 137 9.74 8.73 -10.62
C ASP A 137 10.03 7.64 -9.58
N GLY A 138 11.17 6.96 -9.71
CA GLY A 138 11.56 5.85 -8.83
C GLY A 138 11.74 6.26 -7.36
N SER A 139 11.57 7.54 -7.04
CA SER A 139 11.17 7.91 -5.70
C SER A 139 9.73 7.42 -5.51
N MET A 140 9.57 6.23 -4.92
CA MET A 140 8.70 6.23 -3.74
C MET A 140 9.17 7.44 -2.97
N LEU A 141 8.35 8.49 -2.88
CA LEU A 141 8.66 9.62 -2.02
C LEU A 141 9.05 8.97 -0.70
N THR A 142 10.35 8.91 -0.40
CA THR A 142 10.81 8.67 0.95
C THR A 142 10.24 9.89 1.63
N ALA A 143 9.02 9.74 2.16
CA ALA A 143 8.27 10.81 2.81
C ALA A 143 9.32 11.50 3.65
N PHE A 144 9.59 12.78 3.38
CA PHE A 144 10.71 13.50 3.97
C PHE A 144 10.74 13.14 5.45
N THR A 145 11.68 12.27 5.83
CA THR A 145 11.76 11.76 7.19
C THR A 145 12.83 12.63 7.80
N PRO A 146 12.44 13.63 8.60
CA PRO A 146 13.41 14.54 9.15
C PRO A 146 14.42 13.73 9.96
N THR A 147 15.71 14.02 9.80
CA THR A 147 16.79 13.26 10.45
C THR A 147 16.76 13.33 11.99
N TRP A 148 15.95 14.23 12.54
CA TRP A 148 15.72 14.37 13.98
C TRP A 148 14.55 13.51 14.50
N ILE A 149 13.73 12.90 13.64
CA ILE A 149 12.74 11.91 14.05
C ILE A 149 13.47 10.57 14.20
N LYS A 150 13.71 10.17 15.45
CA LYS A 150 14.19 8.82 15.74
C LYS A 150 13.11 7.83 15.30
N ALA A 151 13.49 6.87 14.44
CA ALA A 151 12.62 5.75 14.14
C ALA A 151 12.20 5.08 15.46
N GLU A 152 10.91 4.83 15.60
CA GLU A 152 10.38 4.21 16.80
C GLU A 152 10.98 2.80 16.93
N GLU A 153 11.70 2.53 18.02
CA GLU A 153 12.33 1.22 18.19
C GLU A 153 11.27 0.11 18.17
N PRO A 154 11.53 -1.05 17.56
CA PRO A 154 10.58 -2.14 17.53
C PRO A 154 10.27 -2.62 18.96
N LEU A 155 9.01 -2.98 19.22
CA LEU A 155 8.62 -3.57 20.50
C LEU A 155 9.35 -4.91 20.71
N PRO A 156 10.02 -5.12 21.86
CA PRO A 156 10.69 -6.37 22.20
C PRO A 156 9.75 -7.59 22.13
N GLU A 157 10.32 -8.77 21.91
CA GLU A 157 9.55 -10.02 21.74
C GLU A 157 9.20 -10.72 23.05
N ASP A 158 10.00 -10.56 24.10
CA ASP A 158 9.74 -11.12 25.43
C ASP A 158 10.36 -10.24 26.52
N CYS A 159 10.11 -10.60 27.78
CA CYS A 159 10.72 -9.96 28.94
C CYS A 159 12.18 -10.32 29.10
N THR A 160 12.97 -9.41 29.68
CA THR A 160 14.35 -9.70 30.05
C THR A 160 14.36 -10.52 31.33
N VAL A 161 14.83 -11.77 31.25
CA VAL A 161 14.89 -12.70 32.39
C VAL A 161 16.34 -12.91 32.81
N ASN A 162 16.67 -12.60 34.07
CA ASN A 162 17.91 -12.97 34.71
C ASN A 162 17.65 -14.14 35.67
N MET A 163 18.04 -15.36 35.26
CA MET A 163 17.85 -16.58 36.06
C MET A 163 18.81 -16.67 37.25
N GLU A 164 19.98 -16.04 37.19
CA GLU A 164 20.95 -16.07 38.29
C GLU A 164 20.50 -15.20 39.46
N GLN A 165 19.89 -14.05 39.16
CA GLN A 165 19.36 -13.12 40.16
C GLN A 165 17.89 -13.37 40.49
N GLY A 166 17.22 -14.24 39.72
CA GLY A 166 15.78 -14.49 39.86
C GLY A 166 14.96 -13.24 39.57
N ILE A 167 15.25 -12.51 38.49
CA ILE A 167 14.59 -11.24 38.16
C ILE A 167 13.98 -11.32 36.76
N ILE A 168 12.73 -10.88 36.61
CA ILE A 168 12.11 -10.64 35.31
C ILE A 168 11.80 -9.15 35.16
N THR A 169 12.16 -8.57 34.02
CA THR A 169 12.11 -7.13 33.76
C THR A 169 11.36 -6.83 32.48
N CYS A 170 10.49 -5.82 32.52
CA CYS A 170 9.88 -5.23 31.34
C CYS A 170 10.93 -4.44 30.55
N PRO A 171 11.19 -4.77 29.28
CA PRO A 171 12.24 -4.13 28.50
C PRO A 171 11.87 -2.72 28.00
N VAL A 172 10.61 -2.30 28.20
CA VAL A 172 10.10 -1.00 27.73
C VAL A 172 10.27 0.09 28.79
N ASP A 173 9.98 -0.22 30.06
CA ASP A 173 10.01 0.75 31.17
C ASP A 173 10.94 0.35 32.33
N GLY A 174 11.62 -0.81 32.22
CA GLY A 174 12.56 -1.29 33.22
C GLY A 174 11.91 -1.81 34.50
N TRP A 175 10.58 -1.96 34.55
CA TRP A 175 9.92 -2.48 35.75
C TRP A 175 10.29 -3.96 35.98
N SER A 176 10.82 -4.27 37.16
CA SER A 176 11.32 -5.61 37.50
C SER A 176 10.64 -6.22 38.71
N THR A 177 10.50 -7.55 38.72
CA THR A 177 10.05 -8.30 39.90
C THR A 177 10.89 -9.56 40.11
N ASN A 178 11.08 -9.91 41.39
CA ASN A 178 11.92 -11.03 41.78
C ASN A 178 11.11 -12.32 41.91
N PHE A 179 11.77 -13.45 41.68
CA PHE A 179 11.23 -14.80 41.81
C PHE A 179 12.32 -15.79 42.25
N ASN A 180 11.89 -16.93 42.79
CA ASN A 180 12.81 -18.01 43.09
C ASN A 180 13.17 -18.75 41.79
N ALA A 181 14.44 -18.67 41.38
CA ALA A 181 14.96 -19.26 40.14
C ALA A 181 14.74 -20.78 40.04
N GLU A 182 14.73 -21.48 41.17
CA GLU A 182 14.56 -22.94 41.22
C GLU A 182 13.10 -23.39 41.06
N SER A 183 12.15 -22.45 41.13
CA SER A 183 10.72 -22.74 41.12
C SER A 183 10.02 -22.22 39.87
N ARG A 184 9.53 -23.14 39.04
CA ARG A 184 8.74 -22.82 37.85
C ARG A 184 7.42 -22.11 38.19
N SER A 185 6.82 -22.43 39.33
CA SER A 185 5.59 -21.75 39.77
C SER A 185 5.88 -20.30 40.19
N ALA A 186 7.03 -20.05 40.84
CA ALA A 186 7.47 -18.70 41.18
C ALA A 186 7.77 -17.87 39.91
N PHE A 187 8.39 -18.47 38.90
CA PHE A 187 8.62 -17.83 37.60
C PHE A 187 7.30 -17.43 36.90
N ASN A 188 6.32 -18.35 36.83
CA ASN A 188 5.02 -18.06 36.22
C ASN A 188 4.27 -16.94 36.97
N LEU A 189 4.37 -16.90 38.30
CA LEU A 189 3.80 -15.82 39.10
C LEU A 189 4.47 -14.48 38.81
N ALA A 190 5.78 -14.47 38.63
CA ALA A 190 6.55 -13.28 38.26
C ALA A 190 6.13 -12.76 36.87
N ARG A 191 6.00 -13.66 35.89
CA ARG A 191 5.48 -13.35 34.56
C ARG A 191 4.07 -12.76 34.60
N ALA A 192 3.20 -13.31 35.45
CA ALA A 192 1.84 -12.78 35.65
C ALA A 192 1.83 -11.38 36.30
N ARG A 193 2.80 -11.07 37.17
CA ARG A 193 2.96 -9.73 37.74
C ARG A 193 3.42 -8.71 36.69
N VAL A 194 4.36 -9.08 35.82
CA VAL A 194 4.78 -8.25 34.69
C VAL A 194 3.61 -8.02 33.73
N ALA A 195 2.85 -9.05 33.39
CA ALA A 195 1.66 -8.91 32.54
C ALA A 195 0.62 -7.94 33.15
N ARG A 196 0.41 -7.99 34.47
CA ARG A 196 -0.48 -7.06 35.18
C ARG A 196 0.05 -5.63 35.15
N HIS A 197 1.34 -5.46 35.39
CA HIS A 197 2.02 -4.17 35.28
C HIS A 197 1.83 -3.57 33.89
N CYS A 198 2.09 -4.34 32.84
CA CYS A 198 1.95 -3.85 31.47
C CYS A 198 0.52 -3.40 31.13
N ARG A 199 -0.51 -4.09 31.65
CA ARG A 199 -1.92 -3.70 31.47
C ARG A 199 -2.31 -2.45 32.27
N ALA A 200 -1.67 -2.22 33.42
CA ALA A 200 -1.97 -1.11 34.31
C ALA A 200 -1.11 0.15 34.05
N SER A 201 -0.09 0.04 33.20
CA SER A 201 0.80 1.15 32.88
C SER A 201 0.05 2.29 32.19
N LYS A 202 0.48 3.54 32.46
CA LYS A 202 -0.01 4.73 31.76
C LYS A 202 0.67 4.93 30.40
N ASP A 203 1.77 4.23 30.15
CA ASP A 203 2.50 4.28 28.89
C ASP A 203 1.86 3.33 27.87
N VAL A 204 1.42 3.89 26.74
CA VAL A 204 0.79 3.15 25.64
C VAL A 204 1.72 2.08 25.09
N ARG A 205 3.02 2.36 25.01
CA ARG A 205 4.03 1.45 24.48
C ARG A 205 4.20 0.21 25.37
N VAL A 206 4.11 0.40 26.68
CA VAL A 206 4.13 -0.70 27.67
C VAL A 206 2.85 -1.55 27.57
N GLN A 207 1.70 -0.93 27.31
CA GLN A 207 0.44 -1.66 27.09
C GLN A 207 0.48 -2.48 25.79
N GLU A 208 1.01 -1.92 24.70
CA GLU A 208 1.18 -2.61 23.42
C GLU A 208 2.15 -3.79 23.54
N PHE A 209 3.29 -3.61 24.22
CA PHE A 209 4.18 -4.71 24.58
C PHE A 209 3.44 -5.80 25.37
N GLY A 210 2.67 -5.40 26.39
CA GLY A 210 1.88 -6.32 27.20
C GLY A 210 0.88 -7.15 26.39
N ARG A 211 0.23 -6.54 25.39
CA ARG A 211 -0.68 -7.22 24.46
C ARG A 211 0.05 -8.16 23.52
N LYS A 212 1.24 -7.78 23.04
CA LYS A 212 2.06 -8.60 22.14
C LYS A 212 2.59 -9.86 22.83
N VAL A 213 3.05 -9.74 24.08
CA VAL A 213 3.77 -10.81 24.79
C VAL A 213 2.86 -11.68 25.69
N PHE A 214 1.77 -11.11 26.20
CA PHE A 214 0.87 -11.78 27.16
C PHE A 214 -0.62 -11.75 26.76
N GLY A 215 -0.94 -11.17 25.61
CA GLY A 215 -2.32 -11.09 25.07
C GLY A 215 -2.77 -12.38 24.41
#